data_AF-A0A355UM60-F1
#
_entry.id   AF-A0A355UM60-F1
#
_cell.length_a   1.000
_cell.length_b   1.000
_cell.length_c   1.000
_cell.angle_alpha   90.00
_cell.angle_beta   90.00
_cell.angle_gamma   90.00
#
_symmetry.space_group_name_H-M   'P 1'
#
loop_
_entity.id
_entity.type
_entity.pdbx_description
1 polymer ?
#
loop_
_entity_poly.entity_id
_entity_poly.type
_entity_poly.pdbx_seq_one_letter_code
_entity_poly.pdbx_strand_id
1 'polypeptide(L)' 'MKAEIISFQQFLNEILSKDFENSESIYWLYNDEDTEWTDDLNDITLNDIIQNKNSFVIVKLQNDEE' A
#
# COMPACT_ATOMS: atom_id res chain seq x y z
N MET A 1 16.93 -0.09 -3.44
CA MET A 1 15.46 -0.04 -3.24
C MET A 1 14.87 -1.18 -4.03
N LYS A 2 14.22 -2.09 -3.33
CA LYS A 2 13.58 -3.27 -3.88
C LYS A 2 12.07 -3.02 -3.97
N ALA A 3 11.50 -3.36 -5.12
CA ALA A 3 10.06 -3.33 -5.34
C ALA A 3 9.48 -4.74 -5.19
N GLU A 4 8.39 -4.88 -4.45
CA GLU A 4 7.63 -6.13 -4.33
C GLU A 4 6.13 -5.88 -4.40
N ILE A 5 5.40 -6.81 -5.04
CA ILE A 5 3.94 -6.80 -5.01
C ILE A 5 3.51 -7.56 -3.76
N ILE A 6 2.75 -6.92 -2.89
CA ILE A 6 2.26 -7.50 -1.63
C ILE A 6 0.76 -7.72 -1.67
N SER A 7 0.29 -8.64 -0.82
CA SER A 7 -1.14 -8.83 -0.63
C SER A 7 -1.76 -7.68 0.17
N PHE A 8 -3.04 -7.44 -0.08
CA PHE A 8 -3.85 -6.50 0.67
C PHE A 8 -3.82 -6.73 2.19
N GLN A 9 -3.82 -8.00 2.63
CA GLN A 9 -3.77 -8.33 4.04
C GLN A 9 -2.40 -7.99 4.66
N GLN A 10 -1.30 -8.19 3.93
CA GLN A 10 0.02 -7.76 4.36
C GLN A 10 0.08 -6.24 4.48
N PHE A 11 -0.39 -5.52 3.46
CA PHE A 11 -0.47 -4.07 3.47
C PHE A 11 -1.24 -3.53 4.68
N LEU A 12 -2.45 -4.05 4.96
CA LEU A 12 -3.23 -3.65 6.14
C LEU A 12 -2.48 -3.88 7.45
N ASN A 13 -1.81 -5.02 7.60
CA ASN A 13 -1.03 -5.31 8.80
C ASN A 13 0.14 -4.33 8.98
N GLU A 14 0.76 -3.89 7.89
CA GLU A 14 1.88 -2.94 7.91
C GLU A 14 1.40 -1.51 8.23
N ILE A 15 0.36 -1.01 7.58
CA ILE A 15 -0.16 0.35 7.82
C ILE A 15 -0.83 0.52 9.19
N LEU A 16 -1.41 -0.55 9.74
CA LEU A 16 -2.01 -0.55 11.08
C LEU A 16 -0.97 -0.79 12.18
N SER A 17 0.28 -1.08 11.81
CA SER A 17 1.38 -1.18 12.78
C SER A 17 1.65 0.19 13.40
N LYS A 18 1.90 0.20 14.72
CA LYS A 18 2.29 1.43 15.43
C LYS A 18 3.60 2.02 14.94
N ASP A 19 4.43 1.21 14.30
CA ASP A 19 5.74 1.62 13.77
C ASP A 19 5.67 2.13 12.33
N PHE A 20 4.47 2.17 11.72
CA PHE A 20 4.30 2.58 10.34
C PHE A 20 4.80 4.00 10.06
N GLU A 21 4.58 4.95 10.98
CA GLU A 21 5.07 6.33 10.83
C GLU A 21 6.60 6.43 10.75
N ASN A 22 7.32 5.42 11.26
CA ASN A 22 8.78 5.35 11.21
C ASN A 22 9.30 4.41 10.09
N SER A 23 8.40 3.84 9.29
CA SER A 23 8.76 2.95 8.18
C SER A 23 9.30 3.76 7.00
N GLU A 24 10.47 3.38 6.47
CA GLU A 24 10.99 3.91 5.20
C GLU A 24 10.33 3.28 3.96
N SER A 25 9.33 2.43 4.16
CA SER A 25 8.59 1.79 3.05
C SER A 25 7.63 2.78 2.41
N ILE A 26 7.70 2.89 1.08
CA ILE A 26 6.73 3.63 0.26
C ILE A 26 5.77 2.61 -0.34
N TYR A 27 4.47 2.93 -0.34
CA TYR A 27 3.43 2.05 -0.89
C TYR A 27 2.73 2.75 -2.05
N TRP A 28 2.68 2.08 -3.19
CA TRP A 28 1.92 2.51 -4.35
C TRP A 28 0.73 1.58 -4.55
N LEU A 29 -0.45 2.17 -4.66
CA LEU A 29 -1.70 1.46 -4.86
C LEU A 29 -2.24 1.80 -6.25
N TYR A 30 -2.51 0.78 -7.04
CA TYR A 30 -3.23 0.90 -8.30
C TYR A 30 -4.64 0.35 -8.12
N ASN A 31 -5.66 1.17 -8.37
CA ASN A 31 -7.05 0.73 -8.41
C ASN A 31 -7.46 0.47 -9.87
N ASP A 32 -7.82 -0.77 -10.20
CA ASP A 32 -8.26 -1.11 -11.56
C ASP A 32 -9.64 -0.51 -11.91
N GLU A 33 -10.44 -0.13 -10.92
CA GLU A 33 -11.74 0.53 -11.15
C GLU A 33 -11.59 2.00 -11.57
N ASP A 34 -10.63 2.70 -10.98
CA ASP A 34 -10.35 4.11 -11.28
C ASP A 34 -9.25 4.28 -12.33
N THR A 35 -8.51 3.20 -12.63
CA THR A 35 -7.35 3.18 -13.53
C THR A 35 -6.24 4.16 -13.14
N GLU A 36 -6.17 4.50 -11.86
CA GLU A 36 -5.24 5.49 -11.29
C GLU A 36 -4.30 4.85 -10.26
N TRP A 37 -3.08 5.41 -10.20
CA TRP A 37 -2.09 5.12 -9.16
C TRP A 37 -2.13 6.22 -8.12
N THR A 38 -2.00 5.84 -6.86
CA THR A 38 -1.79 6.78 -5.76
C THR A 38 -0.81 6.22 -4.73
N ASP A 39 -0.01 7.11 -4.16
CA ASP A 39 0.88 6.88 -3.03
C ASP A 39 0.44 7.64 -1.77
N ASP A 40 -0.60 8.49 -1.89
CA ASP A 40 -1.20 9.17 -0.76
C ASP A 40 -2.23 8.26 -0.07
N LEU A 41 -1.79 7.67 1.04
CA LEU A 41 -2.63 6.83 1.88
C LEU A 41 -3.76 7.59 2.59
N ASN A 42 -3.71 8.93 2.63
CA ASN A 42 -4.79 9.75 3.17
C ASN A 42 -5.90 9.97 2.14
N ASP A 43 -5.56 9.94 0.84
CA ASP A 43 -6.54 10.12 -0.25
C ASP A 43 -7.43 8.89 -0.40
N ILE A 44 -6.94 7.71 -0.03
CA ILE A 44 -7.73 6.49 -0.06
C ILE A 44 -8.30 6.19 1.34
N THR A 45 -9.62 6.32 1.50
CA THR A 45 -10.21 5.93 2.78
C THR A 45 -10.12 4.42 2.97
N LEU A 46 -9.84 3.97 4.20
CA LEU A 46 -9.82 2.54 4.58
C LEU A 46 -11.08 1.79 4.14
N ASN A 47 -12.22 2.49 4.04
CA ASN A 47 -13.47 1.92 3.53
C ASN A 47 -13.40 1.58 2.04
N ASP A 48 -12.81 2.43 1.20
CA ASP A 48 -12.67 2.22 -0.24
C ASP A 48 -11.70 1.05 -0.51
N ILE A 49 -10.61 1.02 0.25
CA ILE A 49 -9.61 -0.06 0.27
C ILE A 49 -10.32 -1.40 0.56
N ILE A 50 -11.17 -1.46 1.60
CA ILE A 50 -11.87 -2.70 2.00
C ILE A 50 -12.97 -3.12 1.01
N GLN A 51 -13.73 -2.17 0.45
CA GLN A 51 -14.79 -2.48 -0.52
C GLN A 51 -14.24 -3.01 -1.83
N ASN A 52 -13.10 -2.49 -2.28
CA ASN A 52 -12.47 -2.84 -3.56
C ASN A 52 -11.21 -3.70 -3.40
N LYS A 53 -11.09 -4.47 -2.31
CA LYS A 53 -9.88 -5.25 -1.95
C LYS A 53 -9.32 -6.17 -3.05
N ASN A 54 -10.13 -6.58 -4.02
CA ASN A 54 -9.72 -7.44 -5.13
C ASN A 54 -9.23 -6.65 -6.36
N SER A 55 -9.47 -5.34 -6.38
CA SER A 55 -9.17 -4.43 -7.50
C SER A 55 -7.85 -3.69 -7.32
N PHE A 56 -7.18 -3.88 -6.18
CA PHE A 56 -5.91 -3.22 -5.88
C PHE A 56 -4.69 -4.07 -6.23
N VAL A 57 -3.75 -3.48 -6.97
CA VAL A 57 -2.35 -3.94 -7.00
C VAL A 57 -1.56 -3.04 -6.06
N ILE A 58 -0.89 -3.66 -5.08
CA ILE A 58 -0.12 -2.93 -4.06
C ILE A 58 1.35 -3.24 -4.26
N VAL A 59 2.13 -2.19 -4.50
CA VAL A 59 3.58 -2.25 -4.65
C VAL A 59 4.23 -1.62 -3.43
N LYS A 60 5.07 -2.38 -2.74
CA LYS A 60 5.92 -1.88 -1.67
C LYS A 60 7.32 -1.60 -2.22
N LEU A 61 7.83 -0.42 -1.95
CA LEU A 61 9.19 0.01 -2.24
C LEU A 61 9.91 0.14 -0.91
N GLN A 62 10.93 -0.69 -0.70
CA GLN A 62 11.72 -0.72 0.53
C GLN A 62 13.18 -0.43 0.19
N ASN A 63 13.86 0.35 1.04
CA ASN A 63 15.32 0.45 0.98
C ASN A 63 15.92 -0.94 1.25
N ASP A 64 16.87 -1.34 0.40
CA ASP A 64 17.70 -2.49 0.74
C ASP A 64 18.56 -2.03 1.93
N GLU A 65 18.37 -2.62 3.10
CA GLU A 65 19.32 -2.49 4.19
C GLU A 65 20.64 -3.12 3.70
N GLU A 66 21.61 -2.26 3.37
CA GLU A 66 23.01 -2.66 3.11
C GLU A 66 23.74 -3.00 4.41
#